data_AF-A0A1G6GND3-F1
#
_entry.id   AF-A0A1G6GND3-F1
#
_cell.length_a   1.000
_cell.length_b   1.000
_cell.length_c   1.000
_cell.angle_alpha   90.00
_cell.angle_beta   90.00
_cell.angle_gamma   90.00
#
_symmetry.space_group_name_H-M   'P 1'
#
loop_
_entity.id
_entity.type
_entity.pdbx_description
1 polymer ?
#
loop_
_entity_poly.entity_id
_entity_poly.type
_entity_poly.pdbx_seq_one_letter_code
_entity_poly.pdbx_strand_id
1 'polypeptide(L)'
;MAIDVALQALKDDALLWDGVSATLNTASTSASGLSLTAGQLSWAADEIGLVTLYETARSKVEQLLREGSDATGTMADTLVDVKKVYESTDENAQSSLHGTWDPK
;
A
#
# COMPACT_ATOMS: atom_id res chain seq x y z
N MET A 1 -27.50 -3.46 9.48
CA MET A 1 -27.16 -4.82 9.01
C MET A 1 -26.45 -4.81 7.66
N ALA A 2 -27.04 -4.30 6.56
CA ALA A 2 -26.33 -4.25 5.26
C ALA A 2 -25.17 -3.23 5.21
N ILE A 3 -25.35 -2.06 5.83
CA ILE A 3 -24.32 -1.01 5.92
C ILE A 3 -23.14 -1.49 6.79
N ASP A 4 -23.41 -2.07 7.96
CA ASP A 4 -22.35 -2.59 8.85
C ASP A 4 -21.48 -3.65 8.16
N VAL A 5 -22.12 -4.54 7.37
CA VAL A 5 -21.41 -5.55 6.57
C VAL A 5 -20.54 -4.89 5.50
N ALA A 6 -21.04 -3.85 4.82
CA ALA A 6 -20.26 -3.12 3.83
C ALA A 6 -19.08 -2.34 4.45
N LEU A 7 -19.26 -1.73 5.63
CA LEU A 7 -18.20 -1.03 6.36
C LEU A 7 -17.12 -1.99 6.88
N GLN A 8 -17.52 -3.19 7.29
CA GLN A 8 -16.58 -4.24 7.67
C GLN A 8 -15.80 -4.74 6.46
N ALA A 9 -16.45 -4.95 5.31
CA ALA A 9 -15.79 -5.32 4.06
C ALA A 9 -14.75 -4.27 3.62
N LEU A 10 -15.09 -2.98 3.68
CA LEU A 10 -14.15 -1.89 3.39
C LEU A 10 -12.92 -1.92 4.31
N LYS A 11 -13.11 -2.23 5.59
CA LYS A 11 -12.02 -2.37 6.54
C LYS A 11 -11.13 -3.58 6.21
N ASP A 12 -11.74 -4.72 5.90
CA ASP A 12 -11.00 -5.95 5.59
C ASP A 12 -10.20 -5.81 4.29
N ASP A 13 -10.78 -5.16 3.27
CA ASP A 13 -10.09 -4.83 2.03
C ASP A 13 -8.94 -3.83 2.26
N ALA A 14 -9.15 -2.81 3.10
CA ALA A 14 -8.08 -1.87 3.45
C ALA A 14 -6.90 -2.58 4.12
N LEU A 15 -7.16 -3.50 5.05
CA LEU A 15 -6.12 -4.30 5.72
C LEU A 15 -5.39 -5.22 4.74
N LEU A 16 -6.11 -5.78 3.77
CA LEU A 16 -5.50 -6.60 2.71
C LEU A 16 -4.51 -5.76 1.88
N TRP A 17 -4.93 -4.58 1.42
CA TRP A 17 -4.08 -3.70 0.61
C TRP A 17 -2.89 -3.15 1.39
N ASP A 18 -3.07 -2.85 2.68
CA ASP A 18 -1.98 -2.46 3.57
C ASP A 18 -0.95 -3.60 3.74
N GLY A 19 -1.42 -4.84 3.93
CA GLY A 19 -0.55 -6.01 3.99
C GLY A 19 0.24 -6.26 2.68
N VAL A 20 -0.39 -6.04 1.53
CA VAL A 20 0.28 -6.09 0.23
C VAL A 20 1.34 -4.98 0.13
N SER A 21 0.99 -3.75 0.53
CA SER A 21 1.93 -2.62 0.53
C SER A 21 3.17 -2.92 1.39
N ALA A 22 2.97 -3.42 2.61
CA ALA A 22 4.06 -3.79 3.52
C ALA A 22 4.96 -4.90 2.92
N THR A 23 4.36 -5.88 2.25
CA THR A 23 5.09 -6.97 1.58
C THR A 23 5.94 -6.43 0.44
N LEU A 24 5.39 -5.54 -0.38
CA LEU A 24 6.10 -4.91 -1.50
C LEU A 24 7.25 -4.02 -1.00
N ASN A 25 7.04 -3.26 0.08
CA ASN A 25 8.08 -2.46 0.69
C ASN A 25 9.24 -3.32 1.23
N THR A 26 8.91 -4.46 1.86
CA THR A 26 9.90 -5.43 2.35
C THR A 26 10.70 -6.03 1.19
N ALA A 27 10.03 -6.37 0.09
CA ALA A 27 10.67 -6.89 -1.11
C ALA A 27 11.57 -5.82 -1.76
N SER A 28 11.14 -4.56 -1.84
CA SER A 28 11.94 -3.44 -2.34
C SER A 28 13.21 -3.26 -1.51
N THR A 29 13.08 -3.26 -0.17
CA THR A 29 14.22 -3.18 0.75
C THR A 29 15.18 -4.37 0.56
N SER A 30 14.64 -5.58 0.36
CA SER A 30 15.45 -6.76 0.09
C SER A 30 16.22 -6.63 -1.23
N ALA A 31 15.55 -6.16 -2.30
CA ALA A 31 16.18 -5.89 -3.60
C ALA A 31 17.25 -4.78 -3.52
N SER A 32 17.06 -3.79 -2.63
CA SER A 32 18.08 -2.76 -2.34
C SER A 32 19.39 -3.35 -1.81
N GLY A 33 19.29 -4.40 -1.00
CA GLY A 33 20.43 -5.07 -0.37
C GLY A 33 21.16 -6.07 -1.28
N LEU A 34 20.62 -6.39 -2.46
CA LEU A 34 21.22 -7.35 -3.39
C LEU A 34 22.31 -6.73 -4.30
N SER A 35 22.96 -5.64 -3.92
CA SER A 35 24.03 -5.06 -4.76
C SER A 35 25.21 -6.02 -4.92
N LEU A 36 25.71 -6.15 -6.15
CA LEU A 36 26.86 -7.00 -6.49
C LEU A 36 28.01 -6.14 -7.00
N THR A 37 29.15 -6.25 -6.32
CA THR A 37 30.39 -5.58 -6.70
C THR A 37 31.14 -6.34 -7.79
N ALA A 38 32.06 -5.65 -8.48
CA ALA A 38 32.95 -6.27 -9.47
C ALA A 38 33.75 -7.46 -8.89
N GLY A 39 34.09 -7.42 -7.59
CA GLY A 39 34.75 -8.54 -6.91
C GLY A 39 33.88 -9.81 -6.82
N GLN A 40 32.55 -9.66 -6.78
CA GLN A 40 31.60 -10.77 -6.72
C GLN A 40 31.21 -11.31 -8.10
N LEU A 41 31.23 -10.47 -9.15
CA LEU A 41 30.88 -10.83 -10.52
C LEU A 41 32.07 -11.23 -11.40
N SER A 42 33.30 -11.04 -10.92
CA SER A 42 34.60 -11.13 -11.64
C SER A 42 35.07 -9.79 -12.20
N TRP A 43 36.38 -9.58 -12.25
CA TRP A 43 37.02 -8.38 -12.81
C TRP A 43 36.63 -8.13 -14.28
N ALA A 44 36.45 -9.20 -15.06
CA ALA A 44 36.05 -9.13 -16.46
C ALA A 44 34.58 -8.68 -16.62
N ALA A 45 33.76 -8.78 -15.57
CA ALA A 45 32.37 -8.31 -15.58
C ALA A 45 32.27 -6.79 -15.69
N ASP A 46 33.26 -6.06 -15.18
CA ASP A 46 33.31 -4.61 -15.29
C ASP A 46 33.67 -4.18 -16.71
N GLU A 47 34.64 -4.89 -17.33
CA GLU A 47 35.11 -4.61 -18.69
C GLU A 47 34.02 -4.82 -19.76
N ILE A 48 33.11 -5.77 -19.53
CA ILE A 48 31.96 -6.03 -20.42
C ILE A 48 30.67 -5.30 -20.00
N GLY A 49 30.71 -4.48 -18.94
CA GLY A 49 29.57 -3.69 -18.45
C GLY A 49 28.47 -4.49 -17.71
N LEU A 50 28.75 -5.73 -17.31
CA LEU A 50 27.79 -6.59 -16.62
C LEU A 50 27.41 -6.05 -15.23
N VAL A 51 28.36 -5.43 -14.50
CA VAL A 51 28.09 -4.80 -13.20
C VAL A 51 27.06 -3.68 -13.34
N THR A 52 27.23 -2.80 -14.32
CA THR A 52 26.30 -1.71 -14.61
C THR A 52 24.92 -2.22 -15.03
N LEU A 53 24.87 -3.26 -15.88
CA LEU A 53 23.62 -3.87 -16.30
C LEU A 53 22.87 -4.49 -15.11
N TYR A 54 23.59 -5.20 -14.24
CA TYR A 54 23.04 -5.76 -13.02
C TYR A 54 22.43 -4.68 -12.12
N GLU A 55 23.18 -3.61 -11.82
CA GLU A 55 22.69 -2.53 -10.97
C GLU A 55 21.49 -1.79 -11.59
N THR A 56 21.47 -1.64 -12.92
CA THR A 56 20.33 -1.05 -13.63
C THR A 56 19.08 -1.93 -13.49
N ALA A 57 19.22 -3.26 -13.67
CA ALA A 57 18.10 -4.18 -13.52
C ALA A 57 17.62 -4.25 -12.07
N ARG A 58 18.54 -4.38 -11.10
CA ARG A 58 18.25 -4.42 -9.67
C ARG A 58 17.52 -3.16 -9.21
N SER A 59 18.03 -1.98 -9.56
CA SER A 59 17.39 -0.71 -9.21
C SER A 59 16.02 -0.54 -9.86
N LYS A 60 15.82 -1.05 -11.08
CA LYS A 60 14.50 -1.05 -11.72
C LYS A 60 13.50 -1.94 -10.99
N VAL A 61 13.91 -3.12 -10.53
CA VAL A 61 13.06 -4.01 -9.73
C VAL A 61 12.72 -3.37 -8.38
N GLU A 62 13.72 -2.81 -7.68
CA GLU A 62 13.52 -2.07 -6.43
C GLU A 62 12.48 -0.94 -6.60
N GLN A 63 12.62 -0.16 -7.69
CA GLN A 63 11.70 0.93 -8.02
C GLN A 63 10.27 0.44 -8.24
N LEU A 64 10.07 -0.59 -9.05
CA LEU A 64 8.73 -1.12 -9.34
C LEU A 64 8.05 -1.67 -8.09
N LEU A 65 8.81 -2.30 -7.20
CA LEU A 65 8.29 -2.79 -5.91
C LEU A 65 7.87 -1.63 -5.00
N ARG A 66 8.67 -0.56 -4.96
CA ARG A 66 8.34 0.65 -4.20
C ARG A 66 7.09 1.35 -4.75
N GLU A 67 7.03 1.54 -6.07
CA GLU A 67 5.84 2.13 -6.73
C GLU A 67 4.58 1.31 -6.47
N GLY A 68 4.68 -0.03 -6.49
CA GLY A 68 3.57 -0.91 -6.13
C GLY A 68 3.15 -0.79 -4.66
N SER A 69 4.11 -0.65 -3.75
CA SER A 69 3.84 -0.41 -2.33
C SER A 69 3.09 0.91 -2.12
N ASP A 70 3.54 2.00 -2.74
CA ASP A 70 2.92 3.32 -2.62
C ASP A 70 1.48 3.32 -3.17
N ALA A 71 1.28 2.70 -4.33
CA ALA A 71 -0.03 2.61 -4.96
C ALA A 71 -1.02 1.81 -4.09
N THR A 72 -0.60 0.66 -3.56
CA THR A 72 -1.46 -0.18 -2.71
C THR A 72 -1.71 0.42 -1.34
N GLY A 73 -0.73 1.14 -0.76
CA GLY A 73 -0.93 1.92 0.47
C GLY A 73 -1.96 3.04 0.28
N THR A 74 -1.86 3.78 -0.83
CA THR A 74 -2.85 4.81 -1.19
C THR A 74 -4.26 4.23 -1.34
N MET A 75 -4.40 3.02 -1.90
CA MET A 75 -5.69 2.33 -1.98
C MET A 75 -6.24 1.98 -0.60
N ALA A 76 -5.40 1.47 0.31
CA ALA A 76 -5.80 1.18 1.68
C ALA A 76 -6.28 2.44 2.42
N ASP A 77 -5.52 3.54 2.33
CA ASP A 77 -5.89 4.83 2.94
C ASP A 77 -7.22 5.35 2.41
N THR A 78 -7.43 5.25 1.08
CA THR A 78 -8.69 5.67 0.44
C THR A 78 -9.88 4.88 0.98
N LEU A 79 -9.75 3.56 1.17
CA LEU A 79 -10.83 2.73 1.70
C LEU A 79 -11.15 3.07 3.16
N VAL A 80 -10.12 3.35 3.96
CA VAL A 80 -10.28 3.82 5.35
C VAL A 80 -11.02 5.16 5.38
N ASP A 81 -10.68 6.09 4.49
CA ASP A 81 -11.32 7.40 4.44
C ASP A 81 -12.77 7.31 3.96
N VAL A 82 -13.06 6.48 2.95
CA VAL A 82 -14.44 6.18 2.53
C VAL A 82 -15.25 5.63 3.70
N LYS A 83 -14.71 4.70 4.47
CA LYS A 83 -15.37 4.17 5.66
C LYS A 83 -15.71 5.27 6.68
N LYS A 84 -14.76 6.15 7.01
CA LYS A 84 -14.98 7.26 7.95
C LYS A 84 -16.09 8.20 7.47
N VAL A 85 -16.15 8.49 6.17
CA VAL A 85 -17.19 9.34 5.59
C VAL A 85 -18.57 8.72 5.80
N TYR A 86 -18.71 7.41 5.57
CA TYR A 86 -19.97 6.72 5.83
C TYR A 86 -20.36 6.72 7.31
N GLU A 87 -19.44 6.40 8.22
CA GLU A 87 -19.69 6.43 9.67
C GLU A 87 -20.16 7.82 10.13
N SER A 88 -19.47 8.88 9.70
CA SER A 88 -19.87 10.25 10.04
C SER A 88 -21.22 10.67 9.47
N THR A 89 -21.58 10.15 8.29
CA THR A 89 -22.87 10.45 7.66
C THR A 89 -24.01 9.77 8.42
N ASP A 90 -23.80 8.54 8.88
CA ASP A 90 -24.79 7.78 9.64
C ASP A 90 -25.03 8.41 11.02
N GLU A 91 -23.96 8.81 11.72
CA GLU A 91 -24.04 9.53 13.00
C GLU A 91 -24.84 10.85 12.86
N ASN A 92 -24.59 11.61 11.78
CA ASN A 92 -25.31 12.85 11.51
C ASN A 92 -26.79 12.60 11.19
N ALA A 93 -27.11 11.54 10.44
CA ALA A 93 -28.49 11.15 10.16
C ALA A 93 -29.23 10.74 11.45
N GLN A 94 -28.57 9.98 12.32
CA GLN A 94 -29.12 9.58 13.62
C GLN A 94 -29.39 10.78 14.53
N SER A 95 -28.45 11.73 14.60
CA SER A 95 -28.59 12.97 15.37
C SER A 95 -29.78 13.83 14.91
N SER A 96 -29.95 13.98 13.58
CA SER A 96 -31.07 14.70 12.96
C SER A 96 -32.44 14.07 13.29
N LEU A 97 -32.50 12.74 13.29
CA LEU A 97 -33.73 12.02 13.64
C LEU A 97 -34.09 12.18 15.12
N HIS A 98 -33.11 12.12 16.03
CA HIS A 98 -33.36 12.35 17.45
C HIS A 98 -33.86 13.77 17.75
N GLY A 99 -33.33 14.79 17.07
CA GLY A 99 -33.77 16.18 17.24
C GLY A 99 -35.19 16.46 16.71
N THR A 100 -35.72 15.61 15.82
CA THR A 100 -37.04 15.78 15.21
C THR A 100 -38.15 15.05 15.99
N TRP A 101 -37.81 14.01 16.76
CA TRP A 101 -38.76 13.15 17.47
C TRP A 101 -38.95 13.47 18.95
N ASP A 102 -38.29 14.50 19.49
CA ASP A 102 -38.47 14.92 20.89
C ASP A 102 -39.77 15.76 21.03
N PRO A 103 -40.82 15.25 21.69
CA PRO A 103 -42.05 16.01 21.87
C PRO A 103 -41.83 17.13 22.90
N LYS A 104 -42.30 18.34 22.55
CA LYS A 104 -42.30 19.50 23.45
C LYS A 104 -43.11 19.28 24.72
#